data_AF-A0A931Z371-F1
#
_entry.id   AF-A0A931Z371-F1
#
_cell.length_a   1.000
_cell.length_b   1.000
_cell.length_c   1.000
_cell.angle_alpha   90.00
_cell.angle_beta   90.00
_cell.angle_gamma   90.00
#
_symmetry.space_group_name_H-M   'P 1'
#
loop_
_entity.id
_entity.type
_entity.pdbx_description
1 polymer ?
#
loop_
_entity_poly.entity_id
_entity_poly.type
_entity_poly.pdbx_seq_one_letter_code
_entity_poly.pdbx_strand_id
1 'polypeptide(L)'
;MKLVSWNVNGIRAVLKKGFLDYMGTVDADVICLQETKAHPGDVQHVAWTAGYMAHWYSAVKKGYSGTVIFTRVNPLSVTCGIGLPGHDDEGRVITAEFRDYYLVNVYQPNSQRGLTRLKYRTEEWDPAFLAFLKKLEKKGKPVVFCGDLNVAHT
;
A
#
# COMPACT_ATOMS: atom_id res chain seq x y z
N MET A 1 -13.12 11.67 -8.64
CA MET A 1 -12.31 10.76 -7.81
C MET A 1 -10.92 10.65 -8.40
N LYS A 2 -9.88 11.01 -7.64
CA LYS A 2 -8.47 10.97 -8.03
C LYS A 2 -7.70 10.09 -7.04
N LEU A 3 -7.17 8.99 -7.55
CA LEU A 3 -6.34 8.05 -6.81
C LEU A 3 -4.89 8.21 -7.27
N VAL A 4 -3.97 8.35 -6.32
CA VAL A 4 -2.53 8.42 -6.60
C VAL A 4 -1.88 7.18 -5.99
N SER A 5 -1.01 6.52 -6.75
CA SER A 5 -0.17 5.43 -6.23
C SER A 5 1.29 5.78 -6.46
N TRP A 6 2.11 5.70 -5.40
CA TRP A 6 3.52 6.04 -5.47
C TRP A 6 4.38 5.19 -4.53
N ASN A 7 5.31 4.42 -5.10
CA ASN A 7 6.42 3.87 -4.34
C ASN A 7 7.42 4.98 -4.02
N VAL A 8 7.51 5.35 -2.74
CA VAL A 8 8.32 6.49 -2.27
C VAL A 8 9.73 6.10 -1.85
N ASN A 9 10.04 4.80 -1.80
CA ASN A 9 11.34 4.28 -1.37
C ASN A 9 11.84 4.93 -0.05
N GLY A 10 10.95 5.07 0.92
CA GLY A 10 11.20 5.64 2.24
C GLY A 10 10.48 6.98 2.49
N ILE A 11 9.48 6.96 3.37
CA ILE A 11 8.65 8.15 3.66
C ILE A 11 9.46 9.31 4.23
N ARG A 12 10.43 9.03 5.11
CA ARG A 12 11.32 10.06 5.68
C ARG A 12 12.21 10.72 4.62
N ALA A 13 12.56 10.00 3.56
CA ALA A 13 13.38 10.53 2.49
C ALA A 13 12.57 11.44 1.56
N VAL A 14 11.36 11.02 1.18
CA VAL A 14 10.48 11.82 0.30
C VAL A 14 9.96 13.07 1.02
N LEU A 15 9.75 13.03 2.34
CA LEU A 15 9.39 14.21 3.15
C LEU A 15 10.41 15.35 3.01
N LYS A 16 11.71 15.03 2.91
CA LYS A 16 12.77 16.03 2.69
C LYS A 16 12.80 16.58 1.26
N LYS A 17 12.01 16.01 0.35
CA LYS A 17 11.96 16.34 -1.08
C LYS A 17 10.62 17.01 -1.47
N GLY A 18 9.92 17.62 -0.52
CA GLY A 18 8.68 18.36 -0.79
C GLY A 18 7.43 17.48 -0.89
N PHE A 19 7.40 16.30 -0.26
CA PHE A 19 6.21 15.43 -0.29
C PHE A 19 4.95 16.11 0.24
N LEU A 20 5.06 16.90 1.32
CA LEU A 20 3.91 17.60 1.90
C LEU A 20 3.35 18.66 0.95
N ASP A 21 4.22 19.37 0.23
CA ASP A 21 3.82 20.36 -0.79
C ASP A 21 3.11 19.68 -1.96
N TYR A 22 3.63 18.53 -2.41
CA TYR A 22 2.97 17.70 -3.42
C TYR A 22 1.59 17.24 -2.94
N MET A 23 1.49 16.74 -1.71
CA MET A 23 0.23 16.28 -1.12
C MET A 23 -0.80 17.40 -0.99
N GLY A 24 -0.36 18.64 -0.73
CA GLY A 24 -1.20 19.84 -0.70
C GLY A 24 -1.71 20.29 -2.08
N THR A 25 -0.97 20.01 -3.15
CA THR A 25 -1.25 20.53 -4.51
C THR A 25 -1.85 19.50 -5.46
N VAL A 26 -1.65 18.21 -5.21
CA VAL A 26 -2.09 17.13 -6.11
C VAL A 26 -3.62 16.97 -6.16
N ASP A 27 -4.35 17.48 -5.17
CA ASP A 27 -5.82 17.37 -5.07
C ASP A 27 -6.35 15.94 -5.26
N ALA A 28 -5.70 14.97 -4.60
CA ALA A 28 -6.10 13.56 -4.66
C ALA A 28 -7.13 13.23 -3.58
N ASP A 29 -8.12 12.40 -3.89
CA ASP A 29 -9.02 11.88 -2.86
C ASP A 29 -8.30 10.85 -1.97
N VAL A 30 -7.45 10.03 -2.60
CA VAL A 30 -6.66 8.99 -1.93
C VAL A 30 -5.24 8.94 -2.50
N ILE A 31 -4.24 8.82 -1.63
CA ILE A 31 -2.84 8.63 -1.95
C ILE A 31 -2.36 7.33 -1.30
N CYS A 32 -2.02 6.35 -2.13
CA CYS A 32 -1.46 5.06 -1.74
C CYS A 32 0.06 5.12 -1.88
N LEU A 33 0.79 4.94 -0.77
CA LEU A 33 2.25 4.84 -0.82
C LEU A 33 2.73 3.42 -0.54
N GLN A 34 3.80 3.04 -1.24
CA GLN A 34 4.54 1.80 -1.05
C GLN A 34 5.98 2.09 -0.61
N GLU A 35 6.63 1.09 -0.01
CA GLU A 35 7.96 1.21 0.58
C GLU A 35 8.11 2.39 1.54
N THR A 36 7.17 2.54 2.47
CA THR A 36 7.27 3.61 3.48
C THR A 36 8.51 3.47 4.36
N LYS A 37 8.97 2.24 4.60
CA LYS A 37 10.16 1.88 5.42
C LYS A 37 10.13 2.53 6.80
N ALA A 38 8.93 2.70 7.35
CA ALA A 38 8.69 3.40 8.59
C ALA A 38 7.48 2.84 9.34
N HIS A 39 7.52 2.98 10.66
CA HIS A 39 6.37 2.86 11.54
C HIS A 39 5.74 4.24 11.78
N PRO A 40 4.45 4.31 12.14
CA PRO A 40 3.79 5.59 12.44
C PRO A 40 4.56 6.43 13.48
N GLY A 41 5.13 5.78 14.51
CA GLY A 41 5.94 6.44 15.53
C GLY A 41 7.22 7.10 15.02
N ASP A 42 7.77 6.63 13.89
CA ASP A 42 8.97 7.24 13.28
C ASP A 42 8.67 8.61 12.63
N VAL A 43 7.40 8.91 12.38
CA VAL A 43 6.91 10.12 11.68
C VAL A 43 5.83 10.86 12.48
N GLN A 44 5.71 10.59 13.79
CA GLN A 44 4.72 11.23 14.65
C GLN A 44 4.87 12.76 14.75
N HIS A 45 6.05 13.29 14.44
CA HIS A 45 6.34 14.72 14.41
C HIS A 45 5.89 15.40 13.11
N VAL A 46 5.45 14.63 12.11
CA VAL A 46 5.03 15.16 10.81
C VAL A 46 3.59 15.67 10.91
N ALA A 47 3.40 16.95 10.64
CA ALA A 47 2.08 17.51 10.40
C ALA A 47 1.64 17.17 8.96
N TRP A 48 0.81 16.15 8.82
CA TRP A 48 0.25 15.76 7.52
C TRP A 48 -0.69 16.83 6.97
N THR A 49 -0.84 16.88 5.65
CA THR A 49 -1.76 17.81 4.97
C THR A 49 -3.18 17.68 5.53
N ALA A 50 -3.77 18.82 5.90
CA ALA A 50 -5.09 18.87 6.52
C ALA A 50 -6.16 18.14 5.69
N GLY A 51 -7.07 17.46 6.38
CA GLY A 51 -8.16 16.70 5.78
C GLY A 51 -7.81 15.27 5.37
N TYR A 52 -6.53 14.88 5.34
CA TYR A 52 -6.16 13.48 5.12
C TYR A 52 -6.03 12.70 6.43
N MET A 53 -6.58 11.51 6.43
CA MET A 53 -6.33 10.48 7.45
C MET A 53 -5.35 9.46 6.91
N ALA A 54 -4.47 8.96 7.78
CA ALA A 54 -3.44 8.01 7.40
C ALA A 54 -3.72 6.63 8.02
N HIS A 55 -3.80 5.60 7.18
CA HIS A 55 -3.90 4.21 7.60
C HIS A 55 -2.63 3.45 7.22
N TRP A 56 -1.97 2.88 8.21
CA TRP A 56 -0.63 2.31 8.06
C TRP A 56 -0.64 0.80 8.13
N TYR A 57 0.23 0.18 7.34
CA TYR A 57 0.64 -1.20 7.53
C TYR A 57 2.15 -1.32 7.36
N SER A 58 2.84 -1.30 8.49
CA SER A 58 4.30 -1.38 8.55
C SER A 58 4.75 -2.84 8.61
N ALA A 59 5.90 -3.14 8.00
CA ALA A 59 6.53 -4.44 8.13
C ALA A 59 7.04 -4.67 9.56
N VAL A 60 7.04 -5.92 10.01
CA VAL A 60 7.64 -6.34 11.29
C VAL A 60 9.12 -5.96 11.33
N LYS A 61 9.84 -6.14 10.21
CA LYS A 61 11.22 -5.69 10.07
C LYS A 61 11.28 -4.17 9.91
N LYS A 62 11.87 -3.48 10.90
CA LYS A 62 12.09 -2.02 10.85
C LYS A 62 12.91 -1.61 9.60
N GLY A 63 12.52 -0.50 8.98
CA GLY A 63 13.19 0.04 7.79
C GLY A 63 12.95 -0.76 6.51
N TYR A 64 12.04 -1.73 6.52
CA TYR A 64 11.73 -2.58 5.39
C TYR A 64 10.28 -2.39 4.92
N SER A 65 10.04 -2.45 3.61
CA SER A 65 8.70 -2.50 3.01
C SER A 65 7.72 -1.45 3.61
N GLY A 66 6.46 -1.81 3.81
CA GLY A 66 5.42 -0.99 4.43
C GLY A 66 4.58 -0.21 3.42
N THR A 67 3.29 -0.11 3.72
CA THR A 67 2.29 0.58 2.92
C THR A 67 1.51 1.57 3.79
N VAL A 68 1.00 2.63 3.18
CA VAL A 68 0.09 3.59 3.82
C VAL A 68 -0.94 4.08 2.82
N ILE A 69 -2.17 4.29 3.29
CA ILE A 69 -3.22 4.99 2.55
C ILE A 69 -3.50 6.30 3.26
N PHE A 70 -3.31 7.42 2.55
CA PHE A 70 -3.84 8.71 2.95
C PHE A 70 -5.15 8.96 2.22
N THR A 71 -6.23 9.26 2.93
CA THR A 71 -7.55 9.50 2.32
C THR A 71 -8.25 10.70 2.94
N ARG A 72 -8.91 11.52 2.11
CA ARG A 72 -9.83 12.58 2.57
C ARG A 72 -11.23 12.05 2.90
N VAL A 73 -11.56 10.87 2.39
CA VAL A 73 -12.85 10.21 2.59
C VAL A 73 -12.70 9.14 3.66
N ASN A 74 -13.62 9.10 4.62
CA ASN A 74 -13.67 8.03 5.62
C ASN A 74 -13.99 6.69 4.94
N PRO A 75 -13.07 5.70 5.00
CA PRO A 75 -13.40 4.35 4.59
C PRO A 75 -14.40 3.74 5.60
N LEU A 76 -15.24 2.82 5.12
CA LEU A 76 -16.12 2.00 5.95
C LEU A 76 -15.32 1.05 6.84
N SER A 77 -14.23 0.51 6.29
CA SER A 77 -13.32 -0.37 7.01
C SER A 77 -11.92 -0.29 6.41
N VAL A 78 -10.90 -0.59 7.22
CA VAL A 78 -9.52 -0.76 6.75
C VAL A 78 -8.97 -2.06 7.30
N THR A 79 -8.44 -2.90 6.42
CA THR A 79 -7.86 -4.21 6.76
C THR A 79 -6.42 -4.31 6.27
N CYS A 80 -5.54 -4.81 7.13
CA CYS A 80 -4.14 -5.05 6.82
C CYS A 80 -3.89 -6.52 6.54
N GLY A 81 -3.06 -6.80 5.55
CA GLY A 81 -2.70 -8.15 5.12
C GLY A 81 -3.74 -8.79 4.21
N ILE A 82 -3.44 -10.02 3.80
CA ILE A 82 -4.31 -10.88 3.00
C ILE A 82 -4.85 -12.07 3.82
N GLY A 83 -4.52 -12.14 5.11
CA GLY A 83 -4.97 -13.16 6.05
C GLY A 83 -4.14 -14.44 5.99
N LEU A 84 -2.85 -14.34 5.65
CA LEU A 84 -1.94 -15.47 5.50
C LEU A 84 -0.64 -15.20 6.29
N PRO A 85 -0.41 -15.91 7.42
CA PRO A 85 0.68 -15.63 8.37
C PRO A 85 2.13 -15.63 7.82
N GLY A 86 2.39 -15.99 6.56
CA GLY A 86 3.73 -15.85 5.92
C GLY A 86 3.83 -14.70 4.90
N HIS A 87 2.72 -14.08 4.54
CA HIS A 87 2.66 -12.95 3.61
C HIS A 87 2.48 -11.60 4.33
N ASP A 88 1.93 -11.65 5.55
CA ASP A 88 1.46 -10.48 6.29
C ASP A 88 2.53 -9.85 7.20
N ASP A 89 3.72 -10.43 7.32
CA ASP A 89 4.81 -9.86 8.12
C ASP A 89 5.49 -8.66 7.43
N GLU A 90 5.35 -8.54 6.11
CA GLU A 90 6.08 -7.57 5.30
C GLU A 90 5.30 -6.27 5.04
N GLY A 91 4.10 -6.09 5.61
CA GLY A 91 3.35 -4.82 5.50
C GLY A 91 2.93 -4.46 4.07
N ARG A 92 2.70 -5.48 3.23
CA ARG A 92 2.64 -5.34 1.76
C ARG A 92 1.26 -5.00 1.21
N VAL A 93 0.17 -5.28 1.93
CA VAL A 93 -1.19 -5.09 1.43
C VAL A 93 -2.05 -4.41 2.48
N ILE A 94 -2.58 -3.24 2.16
CA ILE A 94 -3.59 -2.57 2.97
C ILE A 94 -4.80 -2.28 2.09
N THR A 95 -5.98 -2.63 2.59
CA THR A 95 -7.25 -2.47 1.87
C THR A 95 -8.14 -1.50 2.61
N ALA A 96 -8.62 -0.47 1.92
CA ALA A 96 -9.66 0.43 2.38
C ALA A 96 -10.96 0.10 1.65
N GLU A 97 -12.02 -0.19 2.41
CA GLU A 97 -13.37 -0.36 1.88
C GLU A 97 -14.08 0.98 1.86
N PHE A 98 -14.53 1.42 0.69
CA PHE A 98 -15.43 2.56 0.55
C PHE A 98 -16.87 2.07 0.29
N ARG A 99 -17.81 3.02 0.25
CA ARG A 99 -19.22 2.73 -0.05
C ARG A 99 -19.36 1.94 -1.35
N ASP A 100 -18.67 2.40 -2.39
CA ASP A 100 -18.90 1.94 -3.76
C ASP A 100 -17.81 1.02 -4.30
N TYR A 101 -16.65 0.90 -3.63
CA TYR A 101 -15.52 0.09 -4.11
C TYR A 101 -14.56 -0.31 -2.97
N TYR A 102 -13.72 -1.31 -3.23
CA TYR A 102 -12.52 -1.60 -2.44
C TYR A 102 -11.30 -0.96 -3.11
N LEU A 103 -10.45 -0.32 -2.32
CA LEU A 103 -9.12 0.13 -2.74
C LEU A 103 -8.05 -0.71 -2.06
N VAL A 104 -7.23 -1.39 -2.84
CA VAL A 104 -6.13 -2.22 -2.36
C VAL A 104 -4.81 -1.56 -2.74
N ASN A 105 -4.07 -1.09 -1.75
CA ASN A 105 -2.69 -0.63 -1.92
C ASN A 105 -1.75 -1.82 -1.72
N VAL A 106 -0.97 -2.17 -2.76
CA VAL A 106 -0.07 -3.33 -2.74
C VAL A 106 1.38 -2.94 -3.04
N TYR A 107 2.31 -3.48 -2.26
CA TYR A 107 3.73 -3.54 -2.59
C TYR A 107 4.13 -4.99 -2.83
N GLN A 108 4.22 -5.36 -4.11
CA GLN A 108 4.46 -6.73 -4.53
C GLN A 108 5.94 -7.11 -4.31
N PRO A 109 6.27 -8.34 -3.87
CA PRO A 109 7.64 -8.77 -3.64
C PRO A 109 8.48 -8.68 -4.93
N ASN A 110 9.67 -8.09 -4.81
CA ASN A 110 10.67 -8.18 -5.86
C ASN A 110 11.35 -9.56 -5.82
N SER A 111 11.61 -10.14 -6.99
CA SER A 111 12.26 -11.46 -7.15
C SER A 111 13.75 -11.47 -6.74
N GLN A 112 14.30 -10.31 -6.37
CA GLN A 112 15.67 -10.04 -5.98
C GLN A 112 16.71 -10.31 -7.07
N ARG A 113 17.95 -9.87 -6.81
CA ARG A 113 19.09 -10.13 -7.69
C ARG A 113 19.30 -11.64 -7.83
N GLY A 114 19.47 -12.12 -9.05
CA GLY A 114 19.62 -13.55 -9.33
C GLY A 114 18.33 -14.35 -9.13
N LEU A 115 17.17 -13.69 -9.05
CA LEU A 115 15.85 -14.33 -9.02
C LEU A 115 15.63 -15.25 -7.80
N THR A 116 16.33 -14.99 -6.70
CA THR A 116 16.30 -15.82 -5.48
C THR A 116 14.91 -15.91 -4.84
N ARG A 117 14.03 -14.92 -5.05
CA ARG A 117 12.62 -14.94 -4.59
C ARG A 117 11.62 -15.22 -5.70
N LEU A 118 12.04 -15.57 -6.93
CA LEU A 118 11.11 -15.76 -8.04
C LEU A 118 10.10 -16.87 -7.76
N LYS A 119 10.52 -17.99 -7.16
CA LYS A 119 9.64 -19.09 -6.79
C LYS A 119 8.55 -18.63 -5.82
N TYR A 120 8.94 -17.99 -4.73
CA TYR A 120 8.01 -17.39 -3.78
C TYR A 120 7.05 -16.39 -4.46
N ARG A 121 7.59 -15.54 -5.36
CA ARG A 121 6.80 -14.54 -6.06
C ARG A 121 5.69 -15.18 -6.91
N THR A 122 6.05 -16.18 -7.70
CA THR A 122 5.19 -16.75 -8.75
C THR A 122 4.32 -17.91 -8.27
N GLU A 123 4.81 -18.76 -7.37
CA GLU A 123 4.11 -19.96 -6.92
C GLU A 123 3.30 -19.73 -5.63
N GLU A 124 3.66 -18.71 -4.83
CA GLU A 124 3.01 -18.46 -3.54
C GLU A 124 2.29 -17.10 -3.52
N TRP A 125 3.04 -16.01 -3.73
CA TRP A 125 2.51 -14.65 -3.58
C TRP A 125 1.45 -14.30 -4.63
N ASP A 126 1.76 -14.42 -5.92
CA ASP A 126 0.85 -14.02 -6.99
C ASP A 126 -0.49 -14.80 -6.95
N PRO A 127 -0.51 -16.14 -6.76
CA PRO A 127 -1.74 -16.89 -6.58
C PRO A 127 -2.53 -16.47 -5.33
N ALA A 128 -1.84 -16.24 -4.20
CA ALA A 128 -2.47 -15.81 -2.96
C ALA A 128 -3.12 -14.42 -3.10
N PHE A 129 -2.42 -13.47 -3.72
CA PHE A 129 -2.92 -12.12 -3.96
C PHE A 129 -4.12 -12.12 -4.91
N LEU A 130 -4.07 -12.89 -6.01
CA LEU A 130 -5.20 -13.05 -6.92
C LEU A 130 -6.43 -13.64 -6.19
N ALA A 131 -6.22 -14.68 -5.39
CA ALA A 131 -7.29 -15.30 -4.60
C ALA A 131 -7.90 -14.30 -3.60
N PHE A 132 -7.09 -13.45 -2.97
CA PHE A 132 -7.55 -12.37 -2.10
C PHE A 132 -8.42 -11.36 -2.84
N LEU A 133 -7.96 -10.86 -3.99
CA LEU A 133 -8.74 -9.92 -4.82
C LEU A 133 -10.08 -10.53 -5.27
N LYS A 134 -10.08 -11.80 -5.67
CA LYS A 134 -11.31 -12.53 -6.05
C LYS A 134 -12.26 -12.76 -4.88
N LYS A 135 -11.77 -12.89 -3.65
CA LYS A 135 -12.64 -12.91 -2.46
C LYS A 135 -13.29 -11.55 -2.22
N LEU A 136 -12.57 -10.44 -2.43
CA LEU A 136 -13.15 -9.09 -2.32
C LEU A 136 -14.20 -8.84 -3.41
N GLU A 137 -13.91 -9.20 -4.66
CA GLU A 137 -14.85 -9.06 -5.80
C GLU A 137 -16.18 -9.78 -5.51
N LYS A 138 -16.13 -10.98 -4.92
CA LYS A 138 -17.31 -11.77 -4.52
C LYS A 138 -18.18 -11.11 -3.44
N LYS A 139 -17.69 -10.08 -2.74
CA LYS A 139 -18.49 -9.32 -1.76
C LYS A 139 -19.46 -8.32 -2.42
N GLY A 140 -19.41 -8.17 -3.75
CA GLY A 140 -20.39 -7.39 -4.51
C GLY A 140 -20.01 -5.93 -4.77
N LYS A 141 -18.77 -5.52 -4.46
CA LYS A 141 -18.23 -4.20 -4.84
C LYS A 141 -17.05 -4.37 -5.81
N PRO A 142 -16.88 -3.45 -6.78
CA PRO A 142 -15.66 -3.34 -7.58
C PRO A 142 -14.40 -3.29 -6.72
N VAL A 143 -13.33 -3.90 -7.21
CA VAL A 143 -12.01 -3.88 -6.57
C VAL A 143 -11.05 -3.11 -7.46
N VAL A 144 -10.49 -2.02 -6.93
CA VAL A 144 -9.38 -1.28 -7.53
C VAL A 144 -8.14 -1.61 -6.72
N PHE A 145 -7.12 -2.21 -7.34
CA PHE A 145 -5.81 -2.30 -6.70
C PHE A 145 -4.81 -1.40 -7.43
N CYS A 146 -3.91 -0.82 -6.66
CA CYS A 146 -2.83 0.02 -7.16
C CYS A 146 -1.56 -0.25 -6.34
N GLY A 147 -0.42 0.01 -6.95
CA GLY A 147 0.84 -0.23 -6.26
C GLY A 147 2.03 -0.41 -7.18
N ASP A 148 3.14 -0.80 -6.57
CA ASP A 148 4.32 -1.26 -7.29
C ASP A 148 4.25 -2.77 -7.44
N LEU A 149 4.11 -3.21 -8.69
CA LEU A 149 3.91 -4.59 -9.06
C LEU A 149 5.22 -5.38 -9.22
N ASN A 150 6.38 -4.69 -9.28
CA ASN A 150 7.67 -5.32 -9.56
C ASN A 150 7.68 -6.21 -10.82
N VAL A 151 6.89 -5.83 -11.83
CA VAL A 151 6.81 -6.52 -13.13
C VAL A 151 6.54 -5.50 -14.24
N ALA A 152 7.15 -5.70 -15.39
CA ALA A 152 6.80 -5.00 -16.63
C ALA A 152 6.10 -6.01 -17.54
N HIS A 153 4.84 -5.73 -17.90
CA HIS A 153 4.08 -6.58 -18.80
C HIS A 153 4.56 -6.37 -20.25
N THR A 154 4.54 -7.43 -21.05
CA THR A 154 4.91 -7.42 -22.47
C THR A 154 3.71 -7.27 -23.37
#